data_AF-A0A9N9DVD7-F1
#
_entry.id   AF-A0A9N9DVD7-F1
#
_cell.length_a   1.000
_cell.length_b   1.000
_cell.length_c   1.000
_cell.angle_alpha   90.00
_cell.angle_beta   90.00
_cell.angle_gamma   90.00
#
_symmetry.space_group_name_H-M   'P 1'
#
loop_
_entity.id
_entity.type
_entity.pdbx_description
1 polymer ?
#
loop_
_entity_poly.entity_id
_entity_poly.type
_entity_poly.pdbx_seq_one_letter_code
_entity_poly.pdbx_strand_id
1 'polypeptide(L)'
;FAALFTALLTASCNCTIKVHTDSSVIIFQFNKYKFLSQQSLTFRPFLKINNFMHWSCLFELITTNNLNVSLIKVKAHADSFFNNKVNALAKAALESYIL
;
A
#
# COMPACT_ATOMS: atom_id res chain seq x y z
N PHE A 1 5.50 2.13 -0.57
CA PHE A 1 4.37 2.75 0.16
C PHE A 1 3.72 3.81 -0.73
N ALA A 2 4.46 4.82 -1.18
CA ALA A 2 3.93 5.89 -2.03
C ALA A 2 3.03 5.41 -3.17
N ALA A 3 3.49 4.43 -3.97
CA ALA A 3 2.70 3.87 -5.07
C ALA A 3 1.34 3.25 -4.65
N LEU A 4 1.27 2.62 -3.46
CA LEU A 4 0.00 2.10 -2.93
C LEU A 4 -0.90 3.26 -2.52
N PHE A 5 -0.37 4.21 -1.75
CA PHE A 5 -1.13 5.34 -1.23
C PHE A 5 -1.71 6.20 -2.38
N THR A 6 -0.88 6.57 -3.36
CA THR A 6 -1.32 7.36 -4.51
C THR A 6 -2.30 6.62 -5.40
N ALA A 7 -2.15 5.30 -5.58
CA ALA A 7 -3.14 4.50 -6.31
C ALA A 7 -4.51 4.44 -5.62
N LEU A 8 -4.55 4.46 -4.28
CA LEU A 8 -5.82 4.51 -3.56
C LEU A 8 -6.45 5.91 -3.56
N LEU A 9 -5.65 6.97 -3.62
CA LEU A 9 -6.16 8.35 -3.74
C LEU A 9 -6.94 8.59 -5.03
N THR A 10 -6.67 7.83 -6.09
CA THR A 10 -7.39 7.97 -7.37
C THR A 10 -8.65 7.10 -7.45
N ALA A 11 -8.91 6.26 -6.44
CA ALA A 11 -10.06 5.38 -6.44
C ALA A 11 -11.35 6.13 -6.07
N SER A 12 -12.45 5.78 -6.72
CA SER A 12 -13.77 6.27 -6.34
C SER A 12 -14.23 5.67 -5.00
N CYS A 13 -15.09 6.39 -4.28
CA CYS A 13 -15.66 5.88 -3.03
C CYS A 13 -16.50 4.61 -3.27
N ASN A 14 -16.60 3.76 -2.25
CA ASN A 14 -17.40 2.53 -2.22
C ASN A 14 -16.97 1.45 -3.23
N CYS A 15 -15.71 1.46 -3.69
CA CYS A 15 -15.22 0.46 -4.64
C CYS A 15 -14.40 -0.66 -3.98
N THR A 16 -14.34 -1.81 -4.66
CA THR A 16 -13.45 -2.91 -4.30
C THR A 16 -12.18 -2.85 -5.14
N ILE A 17 -11.02 -2.87 -4.47
CA ILE A 17 -9.72 -2.69 -5.11
C ILE A 17 -8.85 -3.90 -4.81
N LYS A 18 -8.28 -4.46 -5.87
CA LYS A 18 -7.25 -5.51 -5.81
C LYS A 18 -5.92 -4.90 -6.26
N VAL A 19 -4.99 -4.74 -5.31
CA VAL A 19 -3.67 -4.20 -5.61
C VAL A 19 -2.69 -5.36 -5.75
N HIS A 20 -2.17 -5.53 -6.97
CA HIS A 20 -1.14 -6.50 -7.28
C HIS A 20 0.23 -5.87 -7.01
N THR A 21 1.02 -6.46 -6.12
CA THR A 21 2.35 -5.94 -5.77
C THR A 21 3.35 -7.06 -5.51
N ASP A 22 4.59 -6.84 -5.92
CA ASP A 22 5.73 -7.69 -5.60
C ASP A 22 6.40 -7.32 -4.26
N SER A 23 5.97 -6.25 -3.59
CA SER A 23 6.57 -5.83 -2.33
C SER A 23 6.00 -6.61 -1.15
N SER A 24 6.72 -7.65 -0.71
CA SER A 24 6.34 -8.44 0.48
C SER A 24 6.26 -7.58 1.75
N VAL A 25 7.10 -6.54 1.85
CA VAL A 25 7.11 -5.62 2.99
C VAL A 25 5.80 -4.83 3.08
N ILE A 26 5.27 -4.37 1.94
CA ILE A 26 4.00 -3.63 1.89
C ILE A 26 2.84 -4.54 2.31
N ILE A 27 2.80 -5.77 1.80
CA ILE A 27 1.78 -6.75 2.16
C ILE A 27 1.82 -7.05 3.66
N PHE A 28 3.01 -7.33 4.20
CA PHE A 28 3.19 -7.62 5.62
C PHE A 28 2.71 -6.47 6.51
N GLN A 29 3.13 -5.23 6.24
CA GLN A 29 2.77 -4.09 7.07
C GLN A 29 1.29 -3.72 6.96
N PHE A 30 0.70 -3.80 5.77
CA PHE A 30 -0.74 -3.59 5.58
C PHE A 30 -1.56 -4.59 6.40
N ASN A 31 -1.21 -5.89 6.32
CA ASN A 31 -1.89 -6.94 7.08
C ASN A 31 -1.69 -6.76 8.58
N LYS A 32 -0.48 -6.38 9.02
CA LYS A 32 -0.19 -6.09 10.43
C LYS A 32 -1.05 -4.94 10.95
N TYR A 33 -1.14 -3.84 10.20
CA TYR A 33 -1.97 -2.70 10.60
C TYR A 33 -3.45 -3.07 10.64
N LYS A 34 -3.96 -3.77 9.61
CA LYS A 34 -5.33 -4.27 9.54
C LYS A 34 -5.67 -5.21 10.70
N PHE A 35 -4.75 -6.09 11.07
CA PHE A 35 -4.92 -6.97 12.21
C PHE A 35 -5.02 -6.17 13.52
N LEU A 36 -4.11 -5.20 13.72
CA LEU A 36 -4.16 -4.34 14.92
C LEU A 36 -5.43 -3.50 14.98
N SER A 37 -5.93 -2.98 13.86
CA SER A 37 -7.19 -2.20 13.85
C SER A 37 -8.41 -3.03 14.23
N GLN A 38 -8.36 -4.35 14.08
CA GLN A 38 -9.43 -5.27 14.46
C GLN A 38 -9.29 -5.80 15.89
N GLN A 39 -8.05 -5.97 16.38
CA GLN A 39 -7.77 -6.73 17.60
C GLN A 39 -7.25 -5.88 18.76
N SER A 40 -6.69 -4.70 18.48
CA SER A 40 -5.99 -3.93 19.51
C SER A 40 -6.94 -3.03 20.28
N LEU A 41 -6.93 -3.16 21.61
CA LEU A 41 -7.68 -2.30 22.53
C LEU A 41 -6.96 -0.98 22.86
N THR A 42 -5.70 -0.82 22.43
CA THR A 42 -4.88 0.34 22.76
C THR A 42 -4.08 0.82 21.55
N PHE A 43 -3.65 2.08 21.59
CA PHE A 43 -2.90 2.67 20.48
C PHE A 43 -1.41 2.27 20.45
N ARG A 44 -0.85 1.84 21.59
CA ARG A 44 0.59 1.57 21.75
C ARG A 44 1.18 0.59 20.72
N PRO A 45 0.50 -0.50 20.30
CA PRO A 45 1.04 -1.41 19.29
C PRO A 45 1.22 -0.78 17.91
N PHE A 46 0.40 0.20 17.55
CA PHE A 46 0.51 0.90 16.26
C PHE A 46 1.78 1.74 16.18
N LEU A 47 2.20 2.37 17.28
CA LEU A 47 3.44 3.15 17.37
C LEU A 47 4.71 2.31 17.10
N LYS A 48 4.61 0.98 17.19
CA LYS A 48 5.71 0.06 16.87
C LYS A 48 5.74 -0.34 15.39
N ILE A 49 4.83 0.17 14.56
CA ILE A 49 4.85 -0.04 13.12
C ILE A 49 5.74 1.05 12.49
N ASN A 50 6.74 0.62 11.73
CA ASN A 50 7.56 1.56 10.95
C ASN A 50 6.68 2.39 10.02
N ASN A 51 6.90 3.70 10.03
CA ASN A 51 6.10 4.67 9.28
C ASN A 51 4.61 4.65 9.66
N PHE A 52 4.28 4.43 10.95
CA PHE A 52 2.90 4.31 11.42
C PHE A 52 1.98 5.45 10.92
N MET A 53 2.44 6.71 10.95
CA MET A 53 1.65 7.87 10.49
C MET A 53 1.16 7.70 9.06
N HIS A 54 2.01 7.17 8.18
CA HIS A 54 1.67 6.90 6.79
C HIS A 54 0.60 5.80 6.67
N TRP A 55 0.72 4.73 7.45
CA TRP A 55 -0.29 3.67 7.49
C TRP A 55 -1.60 4.17 8.09
N SER A 56 -1.55 5.02 9.12
CA SER A 56 -2.74 5.66 9.70
C SER A 56 -3.50 6.45 8.64
N CYS A 57 -2.80 7.29 7.87
CA CYS A 57 -3.40 8.05 6.78
C CYS A 57 -3.98 7.15 5.67
N LEU A 58 -3.27 6.07 5.30
CA LEU A 58 -3.78 5.09 4.32
C LEU A 58 -5.08 4.43 4.79
N PHE A 59 -5.14 4.00 6.06
CA PHE A 59 -6.32 3.32 6.59
C PHE A 59 -7.48 4.29 6.84
N GLU A 60 -7.20 5.53 7.22
CA GLU A 60 -8.20 6.60 7.27
C GLU A 60 -8.81 6.85 5.90
N LEU A 61 -7.99 6.95 4.84
CA LEU A 61 -8.47 7.06 3.45
C LEU A 61 -9.38 5.88 3.07
N ILE A 62 -8.95 4.65 3.38
CA ILE A 62 -9.74 3.43 3.11
C ILE A 62 -11.10 3.49 3.82
N THR A 63 -11.12 3.89 5.10
CA THR A 63 -12.35 3.98 5.89
C THR A 63 -13.27 5.09 5.40
N THR A 64 -12.74 6.30 5.21
CA THR A 64 -13.51 7.49 4.80
C THR A 64 -14.14 7.30 3.42
N ASN A 65 -13.43 6.66 2.49
CA ASN A 65 -13.95 6.39 1.15
C ASN A 65 -14.68 5.05 1.05
N ASN A 66 -14.85 4.32 2.16
CA ASN A 66 -15.46 2.99 2.19
C ASN A 66 -14.88 2.03 1.13
N LEU A 67 -13.55 1.97 1.04
CA LEU A 67 -12.85 1.13 0.09
C LEU A 67 -12.69 -0.30 0.62
N ASN A 68 -12.98 -1.30 -0.20
CA ASN A 68 -12.66 -2.69 0.12
C ASN A 68 -11.33 -3.08 -0.56
N VAL A 69 -10.22 -2.97 0.18
CA VAL A 69 -8.86 -3.15 -0.37
C VAL A 69 -8.29 -4.52 -0.01
N SER A 70 -7.72 -5.18 -1.01
CA SER A 70 -6.95 -6.42 -0.87
C SER A 70 -5.61 -6.31 -1.60
N LEU A 71 -4.53 -6.80 -0.96
CA LEU A 71 -3.21 -6.89 -1.57
C LEU A 71 -2.95 -8.33 -2.03
N ILE A 72 -2.52 -8.47 -3.28
CA ILE A 72 -2.22 -9.75 -3.91
C ILE A 72 -0.72 -9.77 -4.21
N LYS A 73 -0.03 -10.77 -3.64
CA LYS A 73 1.39 -10.99 -3.92
C LYS A 73 1.57 -11.46 -5.36
N VAL A 74 2.39 -10.73 -6.11
CA VAL A 74 2.91 -11.19 -7.41
C VAL A 74 4.34 -11.68 -7.22
N LYS A 75 4.72 -12.74 -7.95
CA LYS A 75 6.09 -13.23 -7.96
C LYS A 75 7.00 -12.17 -8.58
N ALA A 76 8.01 -11.76 -7.83
CA ALA A 76 9.04 -10.86 -8.36
C ALA A 76 9.75 -11.53 -9.54
N HIS A 77 10.04 -10.76 -10.59
CA HIS A 77 10.75 -11.22 -11.79
C HIS A 77 10.02 -12.32 -12.60
N ALA A 78 8.70 -12.48 -12.44
CA ALA A 78 7.90 -13.39 -13.26
C ALA A 78 7.37 -12.75 -14.56
N ASP A 79 8.08 -11.78 -15.13
CA ASP A 79 7.69 -11.02 -16.32
C ASP A 79 6.24 -10.49 -16.31
N SER A 80 5.78 -10.02 -15.15
CA SER A 80 4.50 -9.31 -15.08
C SER A 80 4.62 -7.98 -15.80
N PHE A 81 3.96 -7.86 -16.96
CA PHE A 81 3.99 -6.67 -17.82
C PHE A 81 3.72 -5.38 -17.04
N PHE A 82 2.65 -5.34 -16.23
CA PHE A 82 2.29 -4.14 -15.47
C PHE A 82 3.27 -3.85 -14.32
N ASN A 83 3.75 -4.88 -13.60
CA ASN A 83 4.74 -4.67 -12.54
C ASN A 83 6.07 -4.16 -13.11
N ASN A 84 6.50 -4.71 -14.25
CA ASN A 84 7.68 -4.26 -14.98
C ASN A 84 7.52 -2.79 -15.43
N LYS A 85 6.34 -2.41 -15.93
CA LYS A 85 6.03 -1.01 -16.30
C LYS A 85 6.10 -0.08 -15.09
N VAL A 86 5.53 -0.45 -13.94
CA VAL A 86 5.60 0.36 -12.71
C VAL A 86 7.05 0.49 -12.23
N ASN A 87 7.83 -0.59 -12.27
CA ASN A 87 9.25 -0.55 -11.89
C ASN A 87 10.08 0.37 -12.82
N ALA A 88 9.83 0.33 -14.12
CA ALA A 88 10.47 1.23 -15.08
C ALA A 88 10.11 2.70 -14.82
N LEU A 89 8.82 3.00 -14.56
CA LEU A 89 8.38 4.35 -14.21
C LEU A 89 9.02 4.85 -12.91
N ALA A 90 9.13 3.99 -11.90
CA ALA A 90 9.76 4.34 -10.63
C ALA A 90 11.26 4.65 -10.80
N LYS A 91 11.97 3.89 -11.64
CA LYS A 91 13.39 4.16 -11.97
C LYS A 91 13.56 5.47 -12.72
N ALA A 92 12.75 5.71 -13.75
CA ALA A 92 12.79 6.95 -14.52
C ALA A 92 12.52 8.19 -13.65
N ALA A 93 11.55 8.09 -12.73
CA ALA A 93 11.27 9.16 -11.77
C ALA A 93 12.46 9.44 -10.85
N LEU A 94 13.14 8.39 -10.37
CA LEU A 94 14.34 8.54 -9.54
C LEU A 94 15.50 9.19 -10.30
N GLU A 95 15.75 8.75 -11.54
CA GLU A 95 16.79 9.33 -12.40
C GLU A 95 16.53 10.80 -12.70
N SER A 96 15.27 11.18 -12.98
CA SER A 96 14.88 12.58 -13.21
C SER A 96 14.99 13.48 -11.97
N TYR A 97 14.99 12.90 -10.77
CA TYR A 97 15.13 13.66 -9.52
C TYR A 97 16.61 13.93 -9.16
N ILE A 98 17.53 13.15 -9.72
CA ILE A 98 18.97 13.23 -9.43
C ILE A 98 19.67 14.23 -10.39
N LEU A 99 19.01 14.65 -11.46
CA LEU A 99 19.44 15.71 -12.39
C LEU A 99 18.83 17.06 -12.01
#